data_AF-A0A951EY28-F1
#
_entry.id   AF-A0A951EY28-F1
#
_cell.length_a   1.000
_cell.length_b   1.000
_cell.length_c   1.000
_cell.angle_alpha   90.00
_cell.angle_beta   90.00
_cell.angle_gamma   90.00
#
_symmetry.space_group_name_H-M   'P 1'
#
loop_
_entity.id
_entity.type
_entity.pdbx_description
1 polymer ?
#
loop_
_entity_poly.entity_id
_entity_poly.type
_entity_poly.pdbx_seq_one_letter_code
_entity_poly.pdbx_strand_id
1 'polypeptide(L)'
;MRRWLAVYAVAFFAFLHLPLIVLSVFSFNSSRFTIWEHFSLAWYRAIFRDPQLVEGTWNSTIIAVVSTVLSTAIGTMCAYALWKRRSP
;
A
#
# COMPACT_ATOMS: atom_id res chain seq x y z
N MET A 1 22.36 -8.17 -23.33
CA MET A 1 21.04 -7.52 -23.17
C MET A 1 20.30 -7.93 -21.88
N ARG A 2 19.88 -9.20 -21.72
CA ARG A 2 18.98 -9.63 -20.62
C ARG A 2 19.48 -9.33 -19.20
N ARG A 3 20.78 -9.50 -18.93
CA ARG A 3 21.38 -9.19 -17.62
C ARG A 3 21.37 -7.70 -17.28
N TRP A 4 21.57 -6.84 -18.28
CA TRP A 4 21.53 -5.37 -18.10
C TRP A 4 20.13 -4.85 -17.82
N LEU A 5 19.12 -5.40 -18.51
CA LEU A 5 17.72 -5.09 -18.21
C LEU A 5 17.33 -5.53 -16.80
N ALA A 6 17.79 -6.70 -16.35
CA ALA A 6 17.55 -7.17 -14.99
C ALA A 6 18.21 -6.26 -13.94
N VAL A 7 19.47 -5.87 -14.15
CA VAL A 7 20.16 -4.92 -13.24
C VAL A 7 19.43 -3.58 -13.18
N TYR A 8 19.03 -3.05 -14.33
CA TYR A 8 18.26 -1.80 -14.40
C TYR A 8 16.92 -1.91 -13.66
N ALA A 9 16.16 -2.98 -13.90
CA ALA A 9 14.87 -3.21 -13.23
C ALA A 9 15.05 -3.32 -11.71
N VAL A 10 16.04 -4.08 -11.25
CA VAL A 10 16.35 -4.20 -9.81
C VAL A 10 16.74 -2.86 -9.21
N ALA A 11 17.59 -2.09 -9.86
CA ALA A 11 17.98 -0.76 -9.39
C ALA A 11 16.77 0.20 -9.32
N PHE A 12 15.89 0.16 -10.31
CA PHE A 12 14.66 0.96 -10.34
C PHE A 12 13.70 0.59 -9.20
N PHE A 13 13.43 -0.70 -9.01
CA PHE A 13 12.59 -1.16 -7.89
C PHE A 13 13.23 -0.86 -6.54
N ALA A 14 14.55 -1.05 -6.40
CA ALA A 14 15.27 -0.70 -5.19
C ALA A 14 15.14 0.79 -4.86
N PHE A 15 15.32 1.67 -5.84
CA PHE A 15 15.13 3.11 -5.68
C PHE A 15 13.72 3.48 -5.23
N LEU A 16 12.70 2.88 -5.83
CA LEU A 16 11.29 3.12 -5.48
C LEU A 16 10.95 2.65 -4.06
N HIS A 17 11.53 1.53 -3.62
CA HIS A 17 11.29 0.96 -2.29
C HIS A 17 12.20 1.53 -1.20
N LEU A 18 13.33 2.15 -1.56
CA LEU A 18 14.27 2.75 -0.62
C LEU A 18 13.60 3.68 0.40
N PRO A 19 12.72 4.64 0.02
CA PRO A 19 12.02 5.47 1.01
C PRO A 19 11.09 4.66 1.94
N LEU A 20 10.46 3.59 1.43
CA LEU A 20 9.62 2.70 2.24
C LEU A 20 10.46 1.91 3.24
N ILE A 21 11.66 1.46 2.85
CA ILE A 21 12.60 0.77 3.74
C ILE A 21 13.09 1.73 4.82
N VAL A 22 13.49 2.94 4.44
CA VAL A 22 13.91 3.98 5.40
C VAL A 22 12.78 4.25 6.40
N LEU A 23 11.55 4.48 5.93
CA LEU A 23 10.38 4.67 6.78
C LEU A 23 10.15 3.46 7.71
N SER A 24 10.30 2.24 7.20
CA SER A 24 10.13 1.01 7.98
C SER A 24 11.18 0.90 9.09
N VAL A 25 12.45 1.22 8.80
CA VAL A 25 13.53 1.24 9.80
C VAL A 25 13.24 2.31 10.87
N PHE A 26 12.86 3.53 10.46
CA PHE A 26 12.51 4.61 11.40
C PHE A 26 11.23 4.33 12.19
N SER A 27 10.32 3.48 11.71
CA SER A 27 9.14 3.06 12.47
C SER A 27 9.48 2.27 13.74
N PHE A 28 10.71 1.72 13.82
CA PHE A 28 11.25 1.10 15.02
C PHE A 28 12.02 2.08 15.92
N ASN A 29 12.10 3.37 15.58
CA ASN A 29 12.75 4.37 16.41
C ASN A 29 11.80 4.82 17.54
N SER A 30 12.28 4.79 18.78
CA SER A 30 11.52 5.32 19.91
C SER A 30 11.31 6.84 19.85
N SER A 31 12.21 7.56 19.16
CA SER A 31 12.13 9.02 19.00
C SER A 31 11.06 9.41 17.97
N ARG A 32 10.40 10.55 18.21
CA ARG A 32 9.55 11.21 17.19
C ARG A 32 10.35 11.98 16.14
N PHE A 33 11.66 12.15 16.36
CA PHE A 33 12.56 12.86 15.46
C PHE A 33 13.44 11.88 14.66
N THR A 34 14.06 12.35 13.58
CA THR A 34 14.99 11.57 12.73
C THR A 34 16.30 11.18 13.44
N ILE A 35 16.43 11.46 14.73
CA ILE A 35 17.58 11.07 15.54
C ILE A 35 17.32 9.66 16.05
N TRP A 36 18.20 8.72 15.71
CA TRP A 36 18.10 7.35 16.18
C TRP A 36 18.41 7.28 17.68
N GLU A 37 17.44 6.87 18.49
CA GLU A 37 17.65 6.65 19.93
C GLU A 37 17.79 5.15 20.23
N HIS A 38 16.66 4.43 20.26
CA HIS A 38 16.60 3.02 20.61
C HIS A 38 15.54 2.29 19.77
N PHE A 39 15.73 0.98 19.60
CA PHE A 39 14.74 0.11 18.98
C PHE A 39 13.49 0.00 19.87
N SER A 40 12.32 0.31 19.31
CA SER A 40 11.05 0.36 20.04
C SER A 40 9.88 -0.05 19.15
N LEU A 41 8.93 -0.77 19.76
CA LEU A 41 7.64 -1.13 19.16
C LEU A 41 6.49 -0.30 19.75
N ALA A 42 6.81 0.82 20.43
CA ALA A 42 5.84 1.64 21.13
C ALA A 42 4.74 2.17 20.20
N TRP A 43 5.11 2.62 19.00
CA TRP A 43 4.17 3.15 18.00
C TRP A 43 3.17 2.12 17.52
N TYR A 44 3.62 0.89 17.26
CA TYR A 44 2.73 -0.22 16.87
C TYR A 44 1.69 -0.51 17.96
N ARG A 45 2.06 -0.45 19.24
CA ARG A 45 1.11 -0.61 20.35
C ARG A 45 0.21 0.61 20.54
N ALA A 46 0.71 1.80 20.25
CA ALA A 46 -0.05 3.05 20.38
C ALA A 46 -1.22 3.12 19.40
N ILE A 47 -1.05 2.58 18.18
CA ILE A 47 -2.12 2.54 17.15
C ILE A 47 -3.38 1.87 17.68
N PHE A 48 -3.25 0.74 18.39
CA PHE A 48 -4.40 0.02 18.94
C PHE A 48 -5.04 0.68 20.15
N ARG A 49 -4.35 1.64 20.79
CA ARG A 49 -4.86 2.40 21.93
C ARG A 49 -5.58 3.68 21.50
N ASP A 50 -5.43 4.08 20.24
CA ASP A 50 -6.07 5.27 19.69
C ASP A 50 -7.37 4.85 18.98
N PRO A 51 -8.55 5.09 19.57
CA PRO A 51 -9.82 4.70 18.98
C PRO A 51 -10.06 5.38 17.63
N GLN A 52 -9.54 6.59 17.42
CA GLN A 52 -9.71 7.31 16.15
C GLN A 52 -8.95 6.62 15.01
N LEU A 53 -7.73 6.13 15.28
CA LEU A 53 -6.95 5.38 14.28
C LEU A 53 -7.58 4.02 13.97
N VAL A 54 -8.08 3.32 14.98
CA VAL A 54 -8.73 2.01 14.81
C VAL A 54 -10.03 2.15 14.01
N GLU A 55 -10.90 3.09 14.40
CA GLU A 55 -12.15 3.36 13.68
C GLU A 55 -11.88 3.84 12.25
N GLY A 56 -10.91 4.73 12.04
CA GLY A 56 -10.51 5.20 10.72
C GLY A 56 -10.04 4.07 9.80
N THR A 57 -9.28 3.11 10.34
CA THR A 57 -8.82 1.92 9.61
C THR A 57 -9.99 1.02 9.23
N TRP A 58 -10.93 0.79 10.15
CA TRP A 58 -12.10 -0.04 9.91
C TRP A 58 -13.03 0.57 8.86
N ASN A 59 -13.33 1.87 9.00
CA ASN A 59 -14.15 2.62 8.04
C ASN A 59 -13.54 2.59 6.65
N SER A 60 -12.23 2.86 6.54
CA SER A 60 -11.51 2.83 5.26
C SER A 60 -11.53 1.43 4.63
N THR A 61 -11.42 0.38 5.43
CA THR A 61 -11.49 -1.01 4.96
C THR A 61 -12.87 -1.35 4.39
N ILE A 62 -13.95 -0.97 5.09
CA ILE A 62 -15.31 -1.17 4.60
C ILE A 62 -15.52 -0.44 3.28
N ILE A 63 -15.12 0.84 3.22
CA ILE A 63 -15.25 1.66 2.01
C ILE A 63 -14.47 1.02 0.85
N ALA A 64 -13.23 0.59 1.08
CA ALA A 64 -12.39 -0.05 0.08
C ALA A 64 -13.03 -1.33 -0.48
N VAL A 65 -13.55 -2.19 0.39
CA VAL A 65 -14.19 -3.46 -0.02
C VAL A 65 -15.45 -3.20 -0.84
N VAL A 66 -16.36 -2.36 -0.33
CA VAL A 66 -17.61 -2.03 -1.03
C VAL A 66 -17.32 -1.37 -2.37
N SER A 67 -16.39 -0.42 -2.41
CA SER A 67 -15.97 0.25 -3.64
C SER A 67 -15.38 -0.74 -4.64
N THR A 68 -14.51 -1.66 -4.20
CA THR A 68 -13.90 -2.68 -5.06
C THR A 68 -14.94 -3.60 -5.67
N VAL A 69 -15.92 -4.08 -4.88
CA VAL A 69 -16.97 -4.98 -5.36
C VAL A 69 -17.84 -4.27 -6.40
N LEU A 70 -18.31 -3.06 -6.09
CA LEU A 70 -19.16 -2.28 -7.00
C LEU A 70 -18.42 -1.92 -8.30
N SER A 71 -17.18 -1.41 -8.17
CA SER A 71 -16.34 -1.05 -9.31
C SER A 71 -16.05 -2.25 -10.21
N THR A 72 -15.72 -3.40 -9.61
CA THR A 72 -15.46 -4.63 -10.36
C THR A 72 -16.72 -5.12 -11.06
N ALA A 73 -17.85 -5.19 -10.37
CA ALA A 73 -19.11 -5.64 -10.96
C ALA A 73 -19.53 -4.76 -12.15
N ILE A 74 -19.53 -3.44 -11.98
CA ILE A 74 -19.86 -2.48 -13.04
C ILE A 74 -18.83 -2.58 -14.17
N GLY A 75 -17.54 -2.59 -13.85
CA GLY A 75 -16.46 -2.69 -14.83
C GLY A 75 -16.55 -3.96 -15.68
N THR A 76 -16.81 -5.12 -15.06
CA THR A 76 -17.01 -6.39 -15.75
C THR A 76 -18.25 -6.37 -16.65
N MET A 77 -19.37 -5.81 -16.18
CA MET A 77 -20.58 -5.66 -16.99
C MET A 77 -20.35 -4.76 -18.22
N CYS A 78 -19.69 -3.62 -18.03
CA CYS A 78 -19.32 -2.72 -19.13
C CYS A 78 -18.37 -3.38 -20.12
N ALA A 79 -17.33 -4.07 -19.63
CA ALA A 79 -16.38 -4.80 -20.47
C ALA A 79 -17.08 -5.88 -21.31
N TYR A 80 -18.02 -6.63 -20.71
CA TYR A 80 -18.82 -7.62 -21.41
C TYR A 80 -19.72 -7.01 -22.49
N ALA A 81 -20.41 -5.91 -22.18
CA ALA A 81 -21.26 -5.21 -23.14
C ALA A 81 -20.47 -4.67 -24.34
N LEU A 82 -19.28 -4.12 -24.10
CA LEU A 82 -18.38 -3.64 -25.15
C LEU A 82 -17.86 -4.78 -26.01
N TRP A 83 -17.44 -5.89 -25.39
CA TRP A 83 -16.99 -7.08 -26.09
C TRP A 83 -18.08 -7.64 -27.02
N LYS A 84 -19.31 -7.78 -26.51
CA LYS A 84 -20.45 -8.28 -27.30
C LYS A 84 -20.83 -7.37 -28.48
N ARG A 85 -20.66 -6.05 -28.37
CA ARG A 85 -20.92 -5.11 -29.48
C ARG A 85 -19.81 -5.09 -30.54
N ARG A 86 -18.60 -5.52 -30.19
CA ARG A 86 -17.42 -5.51 -31.08
C ARG A 86 -17.24 -6.84 -31.82
N SER A 87 -17.82 -7.93 -31.31
CA SER A 87 -17.89 -9.22 -32.02
C SER A 87 -18.83 -9.12 -33.24
N PRO A 88 -18.42 -9.59 -34.44
CA PRO A 88 -19.27 -9.59 -35.64
C PRO A 88 -20.53 -10.45 -35.49
#